data_AF-A0A9D7E9T7-F1
#
_entry.id   AF-A0A9D7E9T7-F1
#
_cell.length_a   1.000
_cell.length_b   1.000
_cell.length_c   1.000
_cell.angle_alpha   90.00
_cell.angle_beta   90.00
_cell.angle_gamma   90.00
#
_symmetry.space_group_name_H-M   'P 1'
#
loop_
_entity.id
_entity.type
_entity.pdbx_description
1 polymer ?
#
loop_
_entity_poly.entity_id
_entity_poly.type
_entity_poly.pdbx_seq_one_letter_code
_entity_poly.pdbx_strand_id
1 'polypeptide(L)'
;MAQAEVTLDDEVPGAQASGGELTCTISSVMLNGSGNGDFAWTGPNGFTSGDQNPIVSAAGIYELTVTGTNGCTSVAQAEVTLDDEVPGAQASGGELNCNISSVMLSGSGNGDFAWTGPNGFTSGDQNPVVSAWHLRTHRHRHQRLHQRGAGRSDPGR
;
A
#
# COMPACT_ATOMS: atom_id res chain seq x y z
N MET A 1 53.96 54.95 4.73
CA MET A 1 54.13 53.53 4.39
C MET A 1 52.72 52.98 4.18
N ALA A 2 52.37 52.51 2.98
CA ALA A 2 51.09 51.84 2.76
C ALA A 2 51.24 50.41 3.26
N GLN A 3 50.33 49.97 4.13
CA GLN A 3 50.22 48.57 4.56
C GLN A 3 49.00 47.98 3.86
N ALA A 4 49.14 46.74 3.38
CA ALA A 4 48.04 45.94 2.88
C ALA A 4 47.75 44.87 3.93
N GLU A 5 46.51 44.79 4.39
CA GLU A 5 46.05 43.72 5.25
C GLU A 5 45.47 42.60 4.38
N VAL A 6 45.82 41.35 4.72
CA VAL A 6 45.26 40.15 4.08
C VAL A 6 44.20 39.61 5.02
N THR A 7 42.95 39.58 4.56
CA THR A 7 41.83 38.97 5.28
C THR A 7 41.54 37.59 4.69
N LEU A 8 41.39 36.58 5.55
CA LEU A 8 40.91 35.25 5.16
C LEU A 8 39.38 35.22 5.28
N ASP A 9 38.72 34.65 4.26
CA ASP A 9 37.30 34.32 4.30
C ASP A 9 37.17 32.81 4.51
N ASP A 10 36.63 32.41 5.66
CA ASP A 10 36.42 31.04 6.09
C ASP A 10 34.92 30.68 6.24
N GLU A 11 34.02 31.50 5.68
CA GLU A 11 32.59 31.24 5.77
C GLU A 11 32.22 29.96 5.01
N VAL A 12 31.65 28.98 5.72
CA VAL A 12 31.19 27.73 5.11
C VAL A 12 29.79 27.89 4.51
N PRO A 13 29.49 27.25 3.36
CA PRO A 13 28.19 27.40 2.69
C PRO A 13 26.96 26.91 3.47
N GLY A 14 27.15 26.08 4.50
CA GLY A 14 26.07 25.55 5.34
C GLY A 14 25.07 24.66 4.58
N ALA A 15 25.56 23.61 3.90
CA ALA A 15 24.71 22.69 3.17
C ALA A 15 23.72 21.99 4.12
N GLN A 16 22.44 21.94 3.75
CA GLN A 16 21.40 21.13 4.40
C GLN A 16 20.61 20.37 3.34
N ALA A 17 20.17 19.17 3.68
CA ALA A 17 19.49 18.27 2.76
C ALA A 17 18.37 17.51 3.48
N SER A 18 17.21 17.37 2.83
CA SER A 18 16.13 16.49 3.28
C SER A 18 15.54 15.71 2.12
N GLY A 19 15.29 14.41 2.34
CA GLY A 19 14.64 13.53 1.38
C GLY A 19 13.16 13.32 1.68
N GLY A 20 12.64 12.14 1.32
CA GLY A 20 11.24 11.78 1.46
C GLY A 20 10.99 10.30 1.26
N GLU A 21 9.73 9.89 1.22
CA GLU A 21 9.34 8.49 1.11
C GLU A 21 8.66 8.21 -0.23
N LEU A 22 9.15 7.18 -0.93
CA LEU A 22 8.47 6.56 -2.07
C LEU A 22 7.49 5.52 -1.55
N THR A 23 6.33 5.41 -2.20
CA THR A 23 5.33 4.40 -1.86
C THR A 23 4.81 3.72 -3.12
N CYS A 24 3.95 2.71 -2.97
CA CYS A 24 3.24 2.10 -4.10
C CYS A 24 2.45 3.10 -4.96
N THR A 25 2.09 4.27 -4.43
CA THR A 25 1.35 5.32 -5.15
C THR A 25 2.20 6.58 -5.42
N ILE A 26 3.35 6.72 -4.75
CA ILE A 26 4.29 7.84 -4.92
C ILE A 26 5.57 7.32 -5.55
N SER A 27 5.72 7.53 -6.85
CA SER A 27 6.87 7.06 -7.64
C SER A 27 8.05 8.05 -7.72
N SER A 28 7.91 9.25 -7.15
CA SER A 28 8.97 10.25 -7.14
C SER A 28 8.80 11.24 -6.00
N VAL A 29 9.92 11.69 -5.43
CA VAL A 29 9.98 12.74 -4.40
C VAL A 29 10.92 13.86 -4.84
N MET A 30 10.66 15.07 -4.36
CA MET A 30 11.57 16.20 -4.52
C MET A 30 12.52 16.24 -3.33
N LEU A 31 13.83 16.24 -3.58
CA LEU A 31 14.83 16.53 -2.55
C LEU A 31 14.80 18.02 -2.24
N ASN A 32 15.03 18.38 -0.98
CA ASN A 32 15.17 19.78 -0.58
C ASN A 32 16.61 20.06 -0.17
N GLY A 33 17.29 20.90 -0.93
CA GLY A 33 18.63 21.39 -0.63
C GLY A 33 18.61 22.84 -0.20
N SER A 34 19.44 23.21 0.77
CA SER A 34 19.74 24.62 1.07
C SER A 34 21.21 24.84 1.41
N GLY A 35 21.66 26.07 1.26
CA GLY A 35 23.05 26.48 1.40
C GLY A 35 23.36 27.72 0.56
N ASN A 36 24.49 28.36 0.83
CA ASN A 36 24.94 29.56 0.11
C ASN A 36 26.06 29.19 -0.87
N GLY A 37 25.70 28.83 -2.11
CA GLY A 37 26.66 28.47 -3.14
C GLY A 37 26.08 27.67 -4.30
N ASP A 38 26.96 27.06 -5.10
CA ASP A 38 26.60 26.15 -6.17
C ASP A 38 26.27 24.76 -5.62
N PHE A 39 25.21 24.13 -6.14
CA PHE A 39 24.72 22.83 -5.69
C PHE A 39 25.21 21.70 -6.59
N ALA A 40 25.62 20.59 -5.99
CA ALA A 40 25.96 19.35 -6.68
C ALA A 40 25.43 18.15 -5.90
N TRP A 41 24.44 17.46 -6.45
CA TRP A 41 23.89 16.24 -5.90
C TRP A 41 24.54 15.01 -6.54
N THR A 42 24.79 13.99 -5.74
CA THR A 42 25.09 12.63 -6.19
C THR A 42 24.19 11.62 -5.47
N GLY A 43 23.97 10.44 -6.05
CA GLY A 43 23.11 9.45 -5.42
C GLY A 43 23.06 8.09 -6.10
N PRO A 44 22.07 7.26 -5.73
CA PRO A 44 21.89 5.91 -6.26
C PRO A 44 21.82 5.87 -7.79
N ASN A 45 22.21 4.74 -8.38
CA ASN A 45 22.19 4.50 -9.83
C ASN A 45 23.00 5.53 -10.66
N GLY A 46 24.00 6.16 -10.04
CA GLY A 46 24.82 7.18 -10.71
C GLY A 46 24.08 8.50 -10.92
N PHE A 47 23.05 8.78 -10.11
CA PHE A 47 22.33 10.05 -10.17
C PHE A 47 23.28 11.23 -9.91
N THR A 48 23.16 12.27 -10.72
CA THR A 48 23.83 13.57 -10.52
C THR A 48 22.88 14.71 -10.89
N SER A 49 22.89 15.81 -10.13
CA SER A 49 22.16 17.03 -10.50
C SER A 49 22.85 18.30 -10.00
N GLY A 50 22.71 19.40 -10.75
CA GLY A 50 23.10 20.74 -10.31
C GLY A 50 21.93 21.59 -9.78
N ASP A 51 20.72 21.06 -9.81
CA ASP A 51 19.54 21.77 -9.29
C ASP A 51 19.56 21.77 -7.77
N GLN A 52 19.07 22.85 -7.16
CA GLN A 52 18.92 22.92 -5.71
C GLN A 52 17.95 21.85 -5.18
N ASN A 53 16.81 21.66 -5.85
CA ASN A 53 15.72 20.76 -5.45
C ASN A 53 15.36 19.77 -6.56
N PRO A 54 16.21 18.77 -6.85
CA PRO A 54 15.93 17.80 -7.91
C PRO A 54 14.80 16.83 -7.53
N ILE A 55 14.12 16.27 -8.54
CA ILE A 55 13.15 15.19 -8.37
C ILE A 55 13.84 13.85 -8.62
N VAL A 56 13.62 12.89 -7.73
CA VAL A 56 14.24 11.57 -7.75
C VAL A 56 13.21 10.46 -7.56
N SER A 57 13.51 9.27 -8.08
CA SER A 57 12.61 8.10 -8.08
C SER A 57 13.25 6.81 -7.58
N ALA A 58 14.49 6.88 -7.10
CA ALA A 58 15.19 5.74 -6.51
C ALA A 58 15.33 5.96 -5.00
N ALA A 59 15.08 4.91 -4.22
CA ALA A 59 15.40 4.92 -2.81
C ALA A 59 16.92 4.83 -2.59
N GLY A 60 17.38 5.42 -1.49
CA GLY A 60 18.78 5.45 -1.08
C GLY A 60 19.22 6.81 -0.55
N ILE A 61 20.51 6.93 -0.29
CA ILE A 61 21.13 8.14 0.23
C ILE A 61 21.62 9.02 -0.92
N TYR A 62 21.16 10.27 -0.92
CA TYR A 62 21.60 11.34 -1.81
C TYR A 62 22.51 12.28 -1.05
N GLU A 63 23.67 12.59 -1.63
CA GLU A 63 24.66 13.50 -1.05
C GLU A 63 24.63 14.84 -1.80
N LEU A 64 24.43 15.92 -1.06
CA LEU A 64 24.53 17.30 -1.53
C LEU A 64 25.89 17.87 -1.16
N THR A 65 26.64 18.34 -2.14
CA THR A 65 27.79 19.23 -1.95
C THR A 65 27.40 20.65 -2.36
N VAL A 66 27.63 21.62 -1.47
CA VAL A 66 27.49 23.05 -1.77
C VAL A 66 28.87 23.71 -1.78
N THR A 67 29.18 24.45 -2.84
CA THR A 67 30.45 25.19 -2.98
C THR A 67 30.20 26.69 -2.93
N GLY A 68 30.76 27.36 -1.92
CA GLY A 68 30.62 28.80 -1.73
C GLY A 68 31.45 29.60 -2.72
N THR A 69 31.17 30.91 -2.83
CA THR A 69 31.90 31.83 -3.71
C THR A 69 33.37 32.00 -3.32
N ASN A 70 33.70 31.74 -2.06
CA ASN A 70 35.07 31.69 -1.52
C ASN A 70 35.78 30.35 -1.80
N GLY A 71 35.10 29.38 -2.40
CA GLY A 71 35.63 28.04 -2.72
C GLY A 71 35.53 27.02 -1.58
N CYS A 72 35.04 27.42 -0.39
CA CYS A 72 34.77 26.47 0.69
C CYS A 72 33.62 25.54 0.31
N THR A 73 33.67 24.29 0.78
CA THR A 73 32.64 23.28 0.50
C THR A 73 31.96 22.82 1.80
N SER A 74 30.69 22.45 1.68
CA SER A 74 29.90 21.84 2.74
C SER A 74 29.08 20.69 2.17
N VAL A 75 28.90 19.62 2.95
CA VAL A 75 28.22 18.40 2.51
C VAL A 75 27.04 18.09 3.44
N ALA A 76 25.93 17.64 2.87
CA ALA A 76 24.75 17.15 3.60
C ALA A 76 24.17 15.92 2.91
N GLN A 77 23.37 15.13 3.64
CA GLN A 77 22.74 13.93 3.10
C GLN A 77 21.22 13.98 3.23
N ALA A 78 20.53 13.49 2.21
CA ALA A 78 19.09 13.26 2.18
C ALA A 78 18.82 11.77 1.96
N GLU A 79 18.02 11.17 2.85
CA GLU A 79 17.58 9.78 2.69
C GLU A 79 16.23 9.73 1.96
N VAL A 80 16.15 8.90 0.93
CA VAL A 80 14.89 8.52 0.29
C VAL A 80 14.55 7.08 0.64
N THR A 81 13.45 6.88 1.36
CA THR A 81 12.97 5.54 1.74
C THR A 81 11.99 5.00 0.71
N LEU A 82 11.77 3.68 0.73
CA LEU A 82 10.73 3.00 -0.05
C LEU A 82 9.84 2.21 0.91
N ASP A 83 8.55 2.54 0.92
CA ASP A 83 7.49 1.74 1.51
C ASP A 83 6.72 1.02 0.40
N ASP A 84 7.12 -0.22 0.12
CA ASP A 84 6.48 -1.10 -0.85
C ASP A 84 5.68 -2.23 -0.18
N GLU A 85 5.25 -2.05 1.09
CA GLU A 85 4.42 -3.04 1.75
C GLU A 85 3.08 -3.22 1.01
N VAL A 86 3.01 -4.29 0.23
CA VAL A 86 1.75 -4.77 -0.33
C VAL A 86 0.89 -5.25 0.82
N PRO A 87 -0.40 -4.86 0.91
CA PRO A 87 -1.27 -5.39 1.93
C PRO A 87 -1.36 -6.91 1.77
N GLY A 88 -0.78 -7.66 2.70
CA GLY A 88 -0.81 -9.12 2.65
C GLY A 88 -2.25 -9.59 2.79
N ALA A 89 -2.78 -10.37 1.85
CA ALA A 89 -4.11 -10.97 1.97
C ALA A 89 -3.96 -12.48 2.15
N GLN A 90 -4.39 -13.00 3.29
CA GLN A 90 -4.53 -14.43 3.54
C GLN A 90 -6.00 -14.75 3.77
N ALA A 91 -6.45 -15.87 3.22
CA ALA A 91 -7.81 -16.36 3.40
C ALA A 91 -7.77 -17.83 3.83
N SER A 92 -8.49 -18.15 4.90
CA SER A 92 -8.71 -19.52 5.36
C SER A 92 -10.20 -19.77 5.58
N GLY A 93 -10.61 -21.03 5.48
CA GLY A 93 -12.00 -21.44 5.64
C GLY A 93 -12.11 -22.92 6.00
N GLY A 94 -13.35 -23.37 6.15
CA GLY A 94 -13.70 -24.76 6.45
C GLY A 94 -14.63 -25.38 5.40
N GLU A 95 -14.85 -26.68 5.51
CA GLU A 95 -15.74 -27.43 4.62
C GLU A 95 -17.18 -27.47 5.16
N LEU A 96 -18.15 -27.20 4.29
CA LEU A 96 -19.57 -27.38 4.61
C LEU A 96 -20.00 -28.79 4.23
N ASN A 97 -20.72 -29.46 5.14
CA ASN A 97 -21.27 -30.80 4.90
C ASN A 97 -22.67 -30.94 5.52
N CYS A 98 -23.26 -32.13 5.48
CA CYS A 98 -24.63 -32.36 5.99
C CYS A 98 -24.80 -32.02 7.49
N ASN A 99 -23.72 -32.06 8.26
CA ASN A 99 -23.70 -31.81 9.69
C ASN A 99 -23.14 -30.43 10.06
N ILE A 100 -22.47 -29.74 9.11
CA ILE A 100 -21.87 -28.41 9.29
C ILE A 100 -22.61 -27.43 8.37
N SER A 101 -23.50 -26.62 8.95
CA SER A 101 -24.40 -25.73 8.21
C SER A 101 -23.87 -24.31 8.00
N SER A 102 -22.76 -23.94 8.65
CA SER A 102 -22.05 -22.69 8.45
C SER A 102 -20.56 -22.81 8.76
N VAL A 103 -19.78 -21.97 8.10
CA VAL A 103 -18.32 -21.84 8.26
C VAL A 103 -18.00 -20.35 8.32
N MET A 104 -17.10 -19.98 9.23
CA MET A 104 -16.50 -18.64 9.24
C MET A 104 -15.27 -18.66 8.34
N LEU A 105 -15.24 -17.77 7.35
CA LEU A 105 -14.02 -17.49 6.62
C LEU A 105 -13.17 -16.56 7.49
N SER A 106 -11.86 -16.74 7.47
CA SER A 106 -10.94 -15.84 8.15
C SER A 106 -10.00 -15.19 7.14
N GLY A 107 -10.09 -13.87 7.08
CA GLY A 107 -9.18 -13.02 6.34
C GLY A 107 -8.16 -12.42 7.29
N SER A 108 -6.89 -12.35 6.89
CA SER A 108 -5.91 -11.53 7.58
C SER A 108 -5.15 -10.68 6.58
N GLY A 109 -4.93 -9.42 6.93
CA GLY A 109 -4.27 -8.47 6.06
C GLY A 109 -4.46 -7.02 6.46
N ASN A 110 -3.79 -6.15 5.73
CA ASN A 110 -3.97 -4.70 5.82
C ASN A 110 -4.92 -4.29 4.67
N GLY A 111 -5.80 -3.30 4.87
CA GLY A 111 -6.72 -2.81 3.83
C GLY A 111 -8.14 -3.40 3.85
N ASP A 112 -8.90 -3.15 2.78
CA ASP A 112 -10.31 -3.54 2.65
C ASP A 112 -10.46 -5.02 2.26
N PHE A 113 -11.44 -5.70 2.86
CA PHE A 113 -11.76 -7.10 2.55
C PHE A 113 -12.91 -7.18 1.54
N ALA A 114 -12.79 -8.07 0.56
CA ALA A 114 -13.85 -8.34 -0.41
C ALA A 114 -13.92 -9.84 -0.68
N TRP A 115 -14.94 -10.49 -0.10
CA TRP A 115 -15.23 -11.90 -0.33
C TRP A 115 -16.22 -12.05 -1.46
N THR A 116 -15.95 -12.97 -2.38
CA THR A 116 -16.93 -13.45 -3.36
C THR A 116 -17.06 -14.96 -3.26
N GLY A 117 -18.27 -15.47 -3.48
CA GLY A 117 -18.54 -16.88 -3.35
C GLY A 117 -19.68 -17.38 -4.24
N PRO A 118 -19.92 -18.69 -4.25
CA PRO A 118 -21.02 -19.31 -4.99
C PRO A 118 -22.37 -18.66 -4.69
N ASN A 119 -23.28 -18.70 -5.68
CA ASN A 119 -24.62 -18.10 -5.65
C ASN A 119 -24.64 -16.61 -5.28
N GLY A 120 -23.58 -15.86 -5.62
CA GLY A 120 -23.55 -14.41 -5.45
C GLY A 120 -23.32 -13.96 -4.01
N PHE A 121 -22.76 -14.82 -3.14
CA PHE A 121 -22.28 -14.38 -1.84
C PHE A 121 -21.22 -13.29 -2.02
N THR A 122 -21.41 -12.16 -1.37
CA THR A 122 -20.43 -11.08 -1.27
C THR A 122 -20.36 -10.57 0.15
N SER A 123 -19.16 -10.29 0.68
CA SER A 123 -19.02 -9.62 1.97
C SER A 123 -17.82 -8.68 2.00
N GLY A 124 -17.97 -7.56 2.71
CA GLY A 124 -16.88 -6.62 3.02
C GLY A 124 -16.22 -6.88 4.39
N ASP A 125 -16.72 -7.85 5.16
CA ASP A 125 -16.18 -8.15 6.48
C ASP A 125 -14.86 -8.92 6.37
N GLN A 126 -13.94 -8.70 7.31
CA GLN A 126 -12.70 -9.48 7.39
C GLN A 126 -12.96 -10.98 7.60
N ASN A 127 -13.90 -11.32 8.49
CA ASN A 127 -14.20 -12.69 8.89
C ASN A 127 -15.70 -13.01 8.69
N PRO A 128 -16.19 -13.14 7.44
CA PRO A 128 -17.61 -13.34 7.21
C PRO A 128 -18.03 -14.78 7.44
N VAL A 129 -19.30 -14.98 7.79
CA VAL A 129 -19.89 -16.31 7.97
C VAL A 129 -20.64 -16.72 6.71
N VAL A 130 -20.23 -17.81 6.08
CA VAL A 130 -20.94 -18.43 4.95
C VAL A 130 -21.78 -19.58 5.47
N SER A 131 -23.08 -19.52 5.21
CA SER A 131 -24.02 -20.59 5.54
C SER A 131 -24.39 -21.43 4.33
N ALA A 132 -24.75 -22.70 4.55
CA ALA A 132 -25.16 -23.62 3.50
C ALA A 132 -26.40 -23.15 2.71
N TRP A 133 -27.17 -22.19 3.22
CA TRP A 133 -28.25 -21.53 2.48
C TRP A 133 -27.72 -20.73 1.27
N HIS A 134 -26.51 -20.19 1.34
CA HIS A 134 -25.82 -19.53 0.23
C HIS A 134 -25.27 -20.51 -0.81
N LEU A 135 -25.33 -21.83 -0.58
CA LEU A 135 -24.90 -22.86 -1.54
C LEU A 135 -26.06 -23.64 -2.17
N ARG A 136 -27.26 -23.54 -1.60
CA ARG A 136 -28.43 -24.27 -2.09
C ARG A 136 -29.09 -23.48 -3.21
N THR A 137 -28.97 -23.97 -4.45
CA THR A 137 -29.95 -23.62 -5.50
C THR A 137 -31.34 -23.83 -4.93
N HIS A 138 -32.20 -22.81 -5.00
CA HIS A 138 -33.63 -22.91 -4.69
C HIS A 138 -34.27 -24.05 -5.51
N ARG A 139 -34.25 -25.30 -5.01
CA ARG A 139 -35.31 -26.24 -5.33
C ARG A 139 -36.43 -25.99 -4.34
N HIS A 140 -37.19 -24.94 -4.60
CA HIS A 140 -38.58 -24.92 -4.16
C HIS A 140 -39.28 -26.12 -4.81
N ARG A 141 -39.33 -27.27 -4.13
CA ARG A 141 -40.43 -28.19 -4.37
C ARG A 141 -41.66 -27.50 -3.80
N HIS A 142 -42.41 -26.83 -4.67
CA HIS A 142 -43.82 -26.61 -4.45
C HIS A 142 -44.49 -27.96 -4.21
N GLN A 143 -44.69 -28.35 -2.94
CA GLN A 143 -45.75 -29.29 -2.61
C GLN A 143 -47.07 -28.52 -2.65
N ARG A 144 -47.57 -28.27 -3.86
CA ARG A 144 -49.00 -28.10 -4.09
C ARG A 144 -49.49 -29.38 -4.73
N LEU A 145 -50.22 -30.19 -4.00
CA LEU A 145 -51.31 -30.97 -4.58
C LEU A 145 -52.55 -30.78 -3.70
N HIS A 146 -53.56 -30.24 -4.37
CA HIS A 146 -54.86 -29.86 -3.88
C HIS A 146 -55.64 -31.03 -3.27
N GLN A 147 -56.43 -30.72 -2.25
CA GLN A 147 -57.60 -31.50 -1.88
C GLN A 147 -58.55 -31.66 -3.08
N ARG A 148 -58.96 -32.91 -3.39
CA ARG A 148 -60.30 -33.25 -3.88
C ARG A 148 -60.68 -34.63 -3.34
N GLY A 149 -61.83 -34.70 -2.68
CA GLY A 149 -62.38 -35.92 -2.10
C GLY A 149 -63.28 -36.71 -3.06
N ALA A 150 -64.01 -37.64 -2.42
CA ALA A 150 -65.09 -38.51 -2.89
C ALA A 150 -64.70 -39.90 -3.42
N GLY A 151 -65.27 -40.95 -2.79
CA GLY A 151 -65.29 -42.30 -3.33
C GLY A 151 -65.42 -43.41 -2.28
N ARG A 152 -66.65 -43.66 -1.82
CA ARG A 152 -67.05 -44.74 -0.89
C ARG A 152 -67.18 -46.07 -1.65
N SER A 153 -66.62 -47.17 -1.14
CA SER A 153 -67.18 -48.55 -1.26
C SER A 153 -66.27 -49.62 -0.60
N ASP A 154 -66.74 -50.13 0.55
CA ASP A 154 -66.54 -51.53 1.03
C ASP A 154 -67.34 -52.49 0.07
N PRO A 155 -67.21 -53.86 0.08
CA PRO A 155 -66.79 -54.73 1.18
C PRO A 155 -65.91 -55.96 0.86
N GLY A 156 -65.27 -56.50 1.91
CA GLY A 156 -65.21 -57.95 2.19
C GLY A 156 -63.97 -58.74 1.76
N ARG A 157 -63.25 -59.31 2.73
CA ARG A 157 -63.22 -60.76 3.01
C ARG A 157 -62.53 -61.05 4.34
#